data_AF-A0A367F2I4-F1
#
_entry.id   AF-A0A367F2I4-F1
#
_cell.length_a   1.000
_cell.length_b   1.000
_cell.length_c   1.000
_cell.angle_alpha   90.00
_cell.angle_beta   90.00
_cell.angle_gamma   90.00
#
_symmetry.space_group_name_H-M   'P 1'
#
loop_
_entity.id
_entity.type
_entity.pdbx_description
1 polymer ?
#
loop_
_entity_poly.entity_id
_entity_poly.type
_entity_poly.pdbx_seq_one_letter_code
_entity_poly.pdbx_strand_id
1 'polypeptide(L)'
;MPGLRGARGRAGRHLGRADHGRAPPPAVPPGLGPAGLVTCSLLKRVVAPRPETGARLGPADFLQRVLAPHLETGARLGPADFLQRVLVPRPETGARLAPVLTTRSSFTRVVVPGVGVLVSANVLNNRVARRLAPVTSAVAAGTLVALARRAGLTWQEMGFTDAARGAKIGGALAAAVAAVYTAGVLTPRTRPLFLDERALRLSRARLLEEVLVQVPLGTVLLEEVAFRGVLPAALRRSHGPVASVAGASALFGLWHVLPSLDMASANPSLGRLASGEGRSGRPGAGAVRLVAGSVAATGLAGVAFHELRRRGGLLAPSLLHLATNTLGYVAGRAARRLGRARRPGGQPVETTWKPSA
;
A
#
# COMPACT_ATOMS: atom_id res chain seq x y z
N MET A 1 48.56 38.16 -53.14
CA MET A 1 49.84 38.82 -52.80
C MET A 1 49.64 39.60 -51.49
N PRO A 2 50.62 39.57 -50.58
CA PRO A 2 50.62 38.92 -49.24
C PRO A 2 50.44 39.95 -48.09
N GLY A 3 50.50 39.70 -46.78
CA GLY A 3 50.86 38.58 -45.89
C GLY A 3 50.85 39.10 -44.42
N LEU A 4 50.46 38.27 -43.44
CA LEU A 4 51.29 37.77 -42.32
C LEU A 4 51.82 38.84 -41.33
N ARG A 5 51.38 38.94 -40.05
CA ARG A 5 51.73 38.17 -38.82
C ARG A 5 51.14 39.00 -37.64
N GLY A 6 50.70 38.52 -36.47
CA GLY A 6 51.04 37.37 -35.66
C GLY A 6 51.60 37.84 -34.30
N ALA A 7 50.85 37.70 -33.20
CA ALA A 7 51.41 37.67 -31.84
C ALA A 7 50.49 36.86 -30.91
N ARG A 8 51.09 35.84 -30.29
CA ARG A 8 50.48 34.83 -29.42
C ARG A 8 50.48 35.31 -27.96
N GLY A 9 49.46 34.91 -27.20
CA GLY A 9 49.47 34.92 -25.74
C GLY A 9 48.64 33.77 -25.18
N ARG A 10 49.31 32.71 -24.70
CA ARG A 10 48.74 31.58 -23.95
C ARG A 10 48.33 32.05 -22.54
N ALA A 11 47.17 31.63 -22.05
CA ALA A 11 46.95 31.34 -20.63
C ALA A 11 45.73 30.42 -20.44
N GLY A 12 45.87 29.43 -19.57
CA GLY A 12 45.07 28.21 -19.54
C GLY A 12 43.67 28.35 -18.94
N ARG A 13 42.76 27.50 -19.41
CA ARG A 13 41.49 27.22 -18.75
C ARG A 13 41.73 26.24 -17.60
N HIS A 14 41.90 26.78 -16.39
CA HIS A 14 41.77 25.99 -15.17
C HIS A 14 40.29 25.84 -14.80
N LEU A 15 39.88 24.58 -14.64
CA LEU A 15 38.62 24.14 -14.04
C LEU A 15 38.56 24.62 -12.57
N GLY A 16 37.75 25.64 -12.31
CA GLY A 16 37.41 26.13 -10.97
C GLY A 16 36.09 25.53 -10.50
N ARG A 17 36.19 24.60 -9.55
CA ARG A 17 35.13 23.95 -8.78
C ARG A 17 34.24 25.02 -8.11
N ALA A 18 32.98 25.14 -8.50
CA ALA A 18 32.02 25.98 -7.78
C ALA A 18 31.68 25.31 -6.44
N ASP A 19 32.24 25.88 -5.37
CA ASP A 19 31.96 25.52 -3.99
C ASP A 19 30.51 25.95 -3.69
N HIS A 20 29.60 24.97 -3.53
CA HIS A 20 28.24 25.22 -3.03
C HIS A 20 28.34 25.51 -1.53
N GLY A 21 28.73 26.76 -1.22
CA GLY A 21 28.72 27.30 0.13
C GLY A 21 27.34 27.11 0.75
N ARG A 22 27.30 26.31 1.82
CA ARG A 22 26.19 26.26 2.76
C ARG A 22 25.91 27.69 3.22
N ALA A 23 24.72 28.21 2.93
CA ALA A 23 24.28 29.47 3.53
C ALA A 23 24.38 29.35 5.06
N PRO A 24 24.98 30.32 5.76
CA PRO A 24 25.08 30.27 7.21
C PRO A 24 23.67 30.28 7.81
N PRO A 25 23.45 29.61 8.96
CA PRO A 25 22.18 29.72 9.67
C PRO A 25 21.91 31.20 10.00
N PRO A 26 20.65 31.66 9.94
CA PRO A 26 20.34 33.05 10.27
C PRO A 26 20.75 33.33 11.72
N ALA A 27 21.48 34.43 11.91
CA ALA A 27 21.91 34.87 13.23
C ALA A 27 20.68 35.15 14.10
N VAL A 28 20.66 34.58 15.30
CA VAL A 28 19.64 34.88 16.32
C VAL A 28 19.95 36.28 16.86
N PRO A 29 19.01 37.24 16.84
CA PRO A 29 19.25 38.57 17.39
C PRO A 29 19.53 38.47 18.91
N PRO A 30 20.48 39.25 19.44
CA PRO A 30 20.81 39.22 20.86
C PRO A 30 19.63 39.77 21.68
N GLY A 31 19.19 39.03 22.71
CA GLY A 31 18.13 39.46 23.63
C GLY A 31 16.96 38.49 23.85
N LEU A 32 16.92 37.33 23.18
CA LEU A 32 15.88 36.34 23.39
C LEU A 32 16.19 35.45 24.61
N GLY A 33 15.63 35.82 25.77
CA GLY A 33 15.56 34.94 26.94
C GLY A 33 14.80 33.63 26.65
N PRO A 34 14.67 32.70 27.61
CA PRO A 34 14.14 31.35 27.40
C PRO A 34 12.75 31.27 26.73
N ALA A 35 11.95 32.34 26.80
CA ALA A 35 10.68 32.49 26.07
C ALA A 35 10.86 32.53 24.53
N GLY A 36 11.97 33.07 24.01
CA GLY A 36 12.27 33.14 22.58
C GLY A 36 12.55 31.78 21.94
N LEU A 37 13.08 30.84 22.71
CA LEU A 37 13.30 29.45 22.28
C LEU A 37 11.96 28.71 22.06
N VAL A 38 10.94 29.00 22.88
CA VAL A 38 9.59 28.45 22.71
C VAL A 38 8.94 28.97 21.43
N THR A 39 9.10 30.27 21.14
CA THR A 39 8.62 30.91 19.91
C THR A 39 9.26 30.33 18.66
N CYS A 40 10.58 30.06 18.67
CA CYS A 40 11.29 29.39 17.56
C CYS A 40 10.84 27.94 17.33
N SER A 41 10.49 27.21 18.40
CA SER A 41 9.96 25.84 18.30
C SER A 41 8.53 25.81 17.74
N LEU A 42 7.69 26.78 18.12
CA LEU A 42 6.34 26.96 17.58
C LEU A 42 6.35 27.42 16.12
N LEU A 43 7.24 28.36 15.75
CA LEU A 43 7.48 28.80 14.38
C LEU A 43 7.80 27.62 13.44
N LYS A 44 8.60 26.66 13.89
CA LYS A 44 8.88 25.42 13.12
C LYS A 44 7.67 24.49 12.97
N ARG A 45 6.64 24.61 13.82
CA ARG A 45 5.45 23.74 13.84
C ARG A 45 4.22 24.34 13.17
N VAL A 46 4.10 25.67 13.14
CA VAL A 46 2.96 26.40 12.55
C VAL A 46 3.05 26.52 11.03
N VAL A 47 4.25 26.33 10.46
CA VAL A 47 4.47 26.31 9.01
C VAL A 47 4.24 24.88 8.47
N ALA A 48 2.98 24.48 8.33
CA ALA A 48 2.64 23.30 7.54
C ALA A 48 1.53 23.59 6.53
N PRO A 49 1.60 22.99 5.32
CA PRO A 49 0.90 23.45 4.12
C PRO A 49 -0.62 23.21 4.13
N ARG A 50 -1.38 24.09 3.45
CA ARG A 50 -2.76 23.82 3.04
C ARG A 50 -2.77 22.89 1.81
N PRO A 51 -3.57 21.81 1.80
CA PRO A 51 -3.55 20.81 0.72
C PRO A 51 -4.24 21.24 -0.59
N GLU A 52 -4.99 22.36 -0.58
CA GLU A 52 -5.89 22.72 -1.69
C GLU A 52 -5.30 23.78 -2.66
N THR A 53 -4.42 24.69 -2.20
CA THR A 53 -4.04 25.89 -3.00
C THR A 53 -2.54 26.18 -3.11
N GLY A 54 -1.66 25.49 -2.38
CA GLY A 54 -0.20 25.72 -2.43
C GLY A 54 0.28 27.08 -1.89
N ALA A 55 -0.63 27.99 -1.50
CA ALA A 55 -0.27 29.27 -0.91
C ALA A 55 0.30 29.09 0.50
N ARG A 56 1.47 29.71 0.75
CA ARG A 56 2.16 29.73 2.05
C ARG A 56 1.52 30.81 2.93
N LEU A 57 1.35 30.58 4.24
CA LEU A 57 1.54 31.70 5.18
C LEU A 57 3.04 31.98 5.13
N GLY A 58 3.44 32.84 4.19
CA GLY A 58 4.84 33.19 4.00
C GLY A 58 5.40 33.82 5.27
N PRO A 59 6.73 33.82 5.47
CA PRO A 59 7.36 34.52 6.58
C PRO A 59 6.85 35.96 6.73
N ALA A 60 6.61 36.65 5.61
CA ALA A 60 6.06 38.00 5.56
C ALA A 60 4.64 38.11 6.13
N ASP A 61 3.78 37.13 5.85
CA ASP A 61 2.37 37.14 6.21
C ASP A 61 2.19 36.74 7.69
N PHE A 62 3.04 35.86 8.21
CA PHE A 62 3.18 35.61 9.64
C PHE A 62 3.72 36.84 10.40
N LEU A 63 4.75 37.49 9.85
CA LEU A 63 5.32 38.71 10.44
C LEU A 63 4.28 39.83 10.49
N GLN A 64 3.55 40.10 9.40
CA GLN A 64 2.50 41.13 9.38
C GLN A 64 1.32 40.82 10.31
N ARG A 65 0.85 39.56 10.36
CA ARG A 65 -0.40 39.23 11.09
C ARG A 65 -0.22 39.03 12.58
N VAL A 66 0.96 38.54 12.99
CA VAL A 66 1.24 38.14 14.38
C VAL A 66 2.22 39.10 15.04
N LEU A 67 3.34 39.41 14.40
CA LEU A 67 4.45 40.17 15.01
C LEU A 67 4.33 41.70 14.85
N ALA A 68 3.96 42.21 13.67
CA ALA A 68 3.94 43.65 13.38
C ALA A 68 3.09 44.47 14.37
N PRO A 69 1.89 44.03 14.79
CA PRO A 69 1.09 44.79 15.76
C PRO A 69 1.75 44.93 17.15
N HIS A 70 2.64 44.00 17.50
CA HIS A 70 3.33 43.99 18.80
C HIS A 70 4.69 44.71 18.75
N LEU A 71 5.31 44.77 17.56
CA LEU A 71 6.50 45.58 17.34
C LEU A 71 6.17 47.08 17.35
N GLU A 72 4.98 47.46 16.88
CA GLU A 72 4.51 48.85 16.88
C GLU A 72 4.02 49.33 18.25
N THR A 73 3.44 48.43 19.07
CA THR A 73 2.85 48.78 20.37
C THR A 73 3.76 48.46 21.57
N GLY A 74 4.86 47.72 21.37
CA GLY A 74 5.74 47.24 22.44
C GLY A 74 5.10 46.19 23.38
N ALA A 75 3.87 45.76 23.09
CA ALA A 75 3.16 44.78 23.91
C ALA A 75 3.78 43.38 23.77
N ARG A 76 3.85 42.63 24.88
CA ARG A 76 4.28 41.22 24.84
C ARG A 76 3.13 40.35 24.35
N LEU A 77 3.40 39.54 23.33
CA LEU A 77 2.43 38.65 22.72
C LEU A 77 2.09 37.49 23.67
N GLY A 78 0.97 37.62 24.39
CA GLY A 78 0.53 36.63 25.37
C GLY A 78 0.05 35.32 24.72
N PRO A 79 0.04 34.19 25.46
CA PRO A 79 -0.39 32.89 24.93
C PRO A 79 -1.85 32.90 24.45
N ALA A 80 -2.74 33.66 25.10
CA ALA A 80 -4.14 33.79 24.68
C ALA A 80 -4.30 34.55 23.35
N ASP A 81 -3.58 35.66 23.17
CA ASP A 81 -3.60 36.47 21.94
C ASP A 81 -2.96 35.73 20.76
N PHE A 82 -1.88 34.98 21.03
CA PHE A 82 -1.29 34.08 20.04
C PHE A 82 -2.31 33.06 19.53
N LEU A 83 -3.00 32.39 20.46
CA LEU A 83 -4.00 31.39 20.12
C LEU A 83 -5.19 32.01 19.40
N GLN A 84 -5.68 33.19 19.80
CA GLN A 84 -6.77 33.85 19.09
C GLN A 84 -6.40 34.20 17.66
N ARG A 85 -5.18 34.71 17.40
CA ARG A 85 -4.77 35.13 16.05
C ARG A 85 -4.32 34.00 15.15
N VAL A 86 -3.88 32.87 15.72
CA VAL A 86 -3.46 31.68 14.96
C VAL A 86 -4.61 30.68 14.78
N LEU A 87 -5.55 30.58 15.72
CA LEU A 87 -6.61 29.58 15.73
C LEU A 87 -8.01 30.12 15.44
N VAL A 88 -8.32 31.39 15.70
CA VAL A 88 -9.67 31.92 15.49
C VAL A 88 -9.79 32.51 14.07
N PRO A 89 -10.69 31.98 13.21
CA PRO A 89 -10.91 32.54 11.87
C PRO A 89 -11.65 33.88 11.97
N ARG A 90 -11.25 34.86 11.15
CA ARG A 90 -12.17 35.96 10.81
C ARG A 90 -13.22 35.46 9.81
N PRO A 91 -14.49 35.89 9.94
CA PRO A 91 -15.65 35.31 9.24
C PRO A 91 -15.63 35.45 7.71
N GLU A 92 -14.74 36.29 7.17
CA GLU A 92 -14.69 36.68 5.76
C GLU A 92 -14.32 35.54 4.77
N THR A 93 -13.71 34.44 5.22
CA THR A 93 -13.11 33.43 4.29
C THR A 93 -13.42 31.96 4.58
N GLY A 94 -14.15 31.62 5.65
CA GLY A 94 -14.64 30.25 5.92
C GLY A 94 -13.59 29.14 6.09
N ALA A 95 -12.29 29.44 6.00
CA ALA A 95 -11.22 28.44 6.04
C ALA A 95 -10.83 28.07 7.48
N ARG A 96 -11.00 26.78 7.84
CA ARG A 96 -10.62 26.24 9.16
C ARG A 96 -9.10 25.99 9.23
N LEU A 97 -8.40 26.59 10.20
CA LEU A 97 -7.02 26.24 10.55
C LEU A 97 -7.06 25.23 11.71
N ALA A 98 -6.86 23.94 11.40
CA ALA A 98 -6.69 22.92 12.43
C ALA A 98 -5.24 22.93 12.97
N PRO A 99 -5.02 22.77 14.30
CA PRO A 99 -3.68 22.78 14.87
C PRO A 99 -2.85 21.61 14.32
N VAL A 100 -1.70 21.95 13.72
CA VAL A 100 -0.72 20.97 13.23
C VAL A 100 0.15 20.52 14.41
N LEU A 101 -0.35 19.54 15.16
CA LEU A 101 0.41 18.81 16.19
C LEU A 101 0.54 17.30 15.87
N THR A 102 0.33 16.88 14.61
CA THR A 102 -0.24 15.54 14.32
C THR A 102 0.65 14.48 13.66
N THR A 103 1.97 14.69 13.48
CA THR A 103 2.81 13.75 12.72
C THR A 103 3.15 12.45 13.48
N ARG A 104 3.63 12.52 14.73
CA ARG A 104 3.85 11.30 15.56
C ARG A 104 2.56 10.64 16.04
N SER A 105 1.51 11.44 16.22
CA SER A 105 0.24 10.98 16.79
C SER A 105 -0.54 10.05 15.86
N SER A 106 -0.37 10.16 14.53
CA SER A 106 -1.11 9.31 13.59
C SER A 106 -0.56 7.88 13.51
N PHE A 107 0.75 7.70 13.67
CA PHE A 107 1.39 6.38 13.67
C PHE A 107 0.89 5.53 14.85
N THR A 108 0.98 6.06 16.07
CA THR A 108 0.55 5.35 17.29
C THR A 108 -0.97 5.14 17.33
N ARG A 109 -1.78 6.09 16.84
CA ARG A 109 -3.25 6.00 16.87
C ARG A 109 -3.88 5.14 15.77
N VAL A 110 -3.16 4.89 14.66
CA VAL A 110 -3.72 4.17 13.51
C VAL A 110 -2.91 2.93 13.14
N VAL A 111 -1.58 3.07 12.96
CA VAL A 111 -0.76 1.97 12.45
C VAL A 111 -0.65 0.85 13.47
N VAL A 112 -0.29 1.15 14.71
CA VAL A 112 -0.15 0.14 15.78
C VAL A 112 -1.45 -0.62 16.05
N PRO A 113 -2.58 0.04 16.39
CA PRO A 113 -3.84 -0.66 16.59
C PRO A 113 -4.34 -1.32 15.29
N GLY A 114 -4.09 -0.71 14.13
CA GLY A 114 -4.46 -1.27 12.84
C GLY A 114 -3.73 -2.58 12.52
N VAL A 115 -2.44 -2.69 12.86
CA VAL A 115 -1.70 -3.96 12.77
C VAL A 115 -2.30 -5.00 13.72
N GLY A 116 -2.70 -4.61 14.93
CA GLY A 116 -3.41 -5.51 15.85
C GLY A 116 -4.70 -6.06 15.25
N VAL A 117 -5.56 -5.18 14.70
CA VAL A 117 -6.79 -5.56 13.99
C VAL A 117 -6.50 -6.51 12.83
N LEU A 118 -5.46 -6.23 12.05
CA LEU A 118 -5.06 -7.07 10.91
C LEU A 118 -4.56 -8.44 11.36
N VAL A 119 -3.72 -8.53 12.39
CA VAL A 119 -3.25 -9.82 12.91
C VAL A 119 -4.44 -10.66 13.38
N SER A 120 -5.37 -10.07 14.13
CA SER A 120 -6.59 -10.75 14.59
C SER A 120 -7.45 -11.23 13.41
N ALA A 121 -7.71 -10.36 12.42
CA ALA A 121 -8.48 -10.72 11.23
C ALA A 121 -7.78 -11.82 10.42
N ASN A 122 -6.45 -11.78 10.28
CA ASN A 122 -5.68 -12.77 9.54
C ASN A 122 -5.78 -14.16 10.19
N VAL A 123 -5.64 -14.23 11.52
CA VAL A 123 -5.78 -15.49 12.28
C VAL A 123 -7.21 -16.01 12.23
N LEU A 124 -8.22 -15.14 12.41
CA LEU A 124 -9.62 -15.52 12.30
C LEU A 124 -9.93 -16.09 10.91
N ASN A 125 -9.51 -15.41 9.85
CA ASN A 125 -9.85 -15.76 8.48
C ASN A 125 -9.12 -17.01 7.97
N ASN A 126 -7.92 -17.30 8.48
CA ASN A 126 -7.10 -18.42 8.00
C ASN A 126 -7.12 -19.64 8.93
N ARG A 127 -7.40 -19.49 10.23
CA ARG A 127 -7.25 -20.59 11.20
C ARG A 127 -8.52 -20.88 12.00
N VAL A 128 -9.23 -19.87 12.48
CA VAL A 128 -10.30 -20.06 13.47
C VAL A 128 -11.70 -20.12 12.84
N ALA A 129 -12.06 -19.12 12.03
CA ALA A 129 -13.42 -18.88 11.56
C ALA A 129 -13.45 -18.58 10.04
N ARG A 130 -12.85 -19.45 9.23
CA ARG A 130 -12.71 -19.25 7.77
C ARG A 130 -14.01 -18.88 7.05
N ARG A 131 -15.14 -19.46 7.48
CA ARG A 131 -16.47 -19.18 6.91
C ARG A 131 -17.01 -17.79 7.26
N LEU A 132 -16.56 -17.21 8.37
CA LEU A 132 -16.98 -15.87 8.80
C LEU A 132 -16.07 -14.77 8.24
N ALA A 133 -15.11 -15.09 7.37
CA ALA A 133 -14.19 -14.12 6.78
C ALA A 133 -14.88 -12.88 6.19
N PRO A 134 -16.04 -12.97 5.49
CA PRO A 134 -16.75 -11.78 5.01
C PRO A 134 -17.11 -10.81 6.14
N VAL A 135 -17.58 -11.34 7.26
CA VAL A 135 -18.03 -10.56 8.43
C VAL A 135 -16.82 -10.00 9.18
N THR A 136 -15.85 -10.84 9.52
CA THR A 136 -14.64 -10.41 10.25
C THR A 136 -13.83 -9.40 9.43
N SER A 137 -13.74 -9.58 8.11
CA SER A 137 -13.07 -8.62 7.21
C SER A 137 -13.83 -7.31 7.08
N ALA A 138 -15.17 -7.33 6.96
CA ALA A 138 -15.97 -6.11 6.95
C ALA A 138 -15.84 -5.32 8.26
N VAL A 139 -15.90 -6.01 9.41
CA VAL A 139 -15.69 -5.40 10.74
C VAL A 139 -14.28 -4.82 10.87
N ALA A 140 -13.26 -5.56 10.44
CA ALA A 140 -11.87 -5.09 10.47
C ALA A 140 -11.66 -3.87 9.56
N ALA A 141 -12.19 -3.89 8.33
CA ALA A 141 -12.12 -2.76 7.41
C ALA A 141 -12.82 -1.51 7.98
N GLY A 142 -14.02 -1.68 8.53
CA GLY A 142 -14.76 -0.61 9.19
C GLY A 142 -14.01 -0.04 10.40
N THR A 143 -13.41 -0.90 11.21
CA THR A 143 -12.59 -0.50 12.37
C THR A 143 -11.36 0.31 11.94
N LEU A 144 -10.65 -0.14 10.89
CA LEU A 144 -9.50 0.57 10.35
C LEU A 144 -9.88 1.96 9.81
N VAL A 145 -10.99 2.04 9.07
CA VAL A 145 -11.52 3.32 8.59
C VAL A 145 -11.92 4.20 9.76
N ALA A 146 -12.60 3.68 10.78
CA ALA A 146 -12.98 4.46 11.96
C ALA A 146 -11.74 5.02 12.70
N LEU A 147 -10.70 4.21 12.91
CA LEU A 147 -9.43 4.66 13.48
C LEU A 147 -8.79 5.78 12.64
N ALA A 148 -8.73 5.60 11.32
CA ALA A 148 -8.20 6.60 10.39
C ALA A 148 -8.99 7.92 10.44
N ARG A 149 -10.32 7.84 10.41
CA ARG A 149 -11.21 9.01 10.46
C ARG A 149 -11.10 9.74 11.79
N ARG A 150 -11.02 9.02 12.92
CA ARG A 150 -10.78 9.59 14.26
C ARG A 150 -9.40 10.24 14.39
N ALA A 151 -8.41 9.79 13.64
CA ALA A 151 -7.10 10.42 13.54
C ALA A 151 -7.04 11.56 12.50
N GLY A 152 -8.16 11.89 11.87
CA GLY A 152 -8.29 13.00 10.93
C GLY A 152 -7.81 12.70 9.51
N LEU A 153 -7.67 11.43 9.10
CA LEU A 153 -7.37 11.07 7.71
C LEU A 153 -8.62 11.27 6.85
N THR A 154 -8.48 11.91 5.71
CA THR A 154 -9.56 12.12 4.72
C THR A 154 -9.82 10.88 3.86
N TRP A 155 -11.00 10.82 3.25
CA TRP A 155 -11.32 9.80 2.25
C TRP A 155 -10.34 9.83 1.07
N GLN A 156 -9.90 11.03 0.66
CA GLN A 156 -8.92 11.21 -0.41
C GLN A 156 -7.54 10.64 -0.04
N GLU A 157 -7.07 10.88 1.19
CA GLU A 157 -5.83 10.29 1.68
C GLU A 157 -5.90 8.76 1.73
N MET A 158 -7.07 8.19 2.06
CA MET A 158 -7.31 6.75 2.00
C MET A 158 -7.57 6.23 0.57
N GLY A 159 -7.58 7.09 -0.45
CA GLY A 159 -7.65 6.70 -1.86
C GLY A 159 -9.06 6.51 -2.40
N PHE A 160 -10.10 6.91 -1.68
CA PHE A 160 -11.49 6.91 -2.16
C PHE A 160 -11.72 8.11 -3.09
N THR A 161 -11.07 8.08 -4.27
CA THR A 161 -11.12 9.12 -5.30
C THR A 161 -11.24 8.51 -6.69
N ASP A 162 -11.55 9.35 -7.69
CA ASP A 162 -11.39 9.04 -9.11
C ASP A 162 -12.12 7.77 -9.60
N ALA A 163 -13.31 7.47 -9.06
CA ALA A 163 -14.01 6.21 -9.30
C ALA A 163 -14.18 5.87 -10.79
N ALA A 164 -14.53 6.84 -11.64
CA ALA A 164 -14.68 6.61 -13.09
C ALA A 164 -13.35 6.20 -13.75
N ARG A 165 -12.24 6.84 -13.38
CA ARG A 165 -10.90 6.49 -13.87
C ARG A 165 -10.47 5.13 -13.31
N GLY A 166 -10.75 4.89 -12.04
CA GLY A 166 -10.50 3.63 -11.36
C GLY A 166 -11.20 2.46 -12.02
N ALA A 167 -12.48 2.63 -12.36
CA ALA A 167 -13.28 1.64 -13.09
C ALA A 167 -12.71 1.37 -14.48
N LYS A 168 -12.31 2.41 -15.23
CA LYS A 168 -11.70 2.23 -16.57
C LYS A 168 -10.40 1.44 -16.51
N ILE A 169 -9.47 1.86 -15.64
CA ILE A 169 -8.16 1.20 -15.51
C ILE A 169 -8.34 -0.22 -14.96
N GLY A 170 -9.12 -0.36 -13.88
CA GLY A 170 -9.38 -1.65 -13.23
C GLY A 170 -10.10 -2.63 -14.15
N GLY A 171 -11.08 -2.17 -14.94
CA GLY A 171 -11.79 -2.98 -15.93
C GLY A 171 -10.87 -3.46 -17.06
N ALA A 172 -10.02 -2.57 -17.59
CA ALA A 172 -9.03 -2.96 -18.60
C ALA A 172 -8.04 -4.03 -18.08
N LEU A 173 -7.58 -3.86 -16.84
CA LEU A 173 -6.70 -4.84 -16.18
C LEU A 173 -7.42 -6.15 -15.87
N ALA A 174 -8.69 -6.12 -15.47
CA ALA A 174 -9.51 -7.31 -15.27
C ALA A 174 -9.67 -8.10 -16.59
N ALA A 175 -9.90 -7.41 -17.71
CA ALA A 175 -9.94 -8.04 -19.03
C ALA A 175 -8.59 -8.66 -19.42
N ALA A 176 -7.48 -7.98 -19.13
CA ALA A 176 -6.14 -8.52 -19.34
C ALA A 176 -5.88 -9.79 -18.51
N VAL A 177 -6.30 -9.83 -17.24
CA VAL A 177 -6.22 -11.04 -16.40
C VAL A 177 -7.03 -12.18 -17.00
N ALA A 178 -8.26 -11.91 -17.46
CA ALA A 178 -9.09 -12.92 -18.12
C ALA A 178 -8.41 -13.50 -19.36
N ALA A 179 -7.77 -12.65 -20.18
CA ALA A 179 -7.03 -13.08 -21.36
C ALA A 179 -5.82 -13.96 -20.99
N VAL A 180 -5.02 -13.53 -20.00
CA VAL A 180 -3.85 -14.29 -19.51
C VAL A 180 -4.26 -15.64 -18.96
N TYR A 181 -5.32 -15.70 -18.14
CA TYR A 181 -5.81 -16.95 -17.57
C TYR A 181 -6.38 -17.87 -18.64
N THR A 182 -7.09 -17.32 -19.62
CA THR A 182 -7.58 -18.09 -20.77
C THR A 182 -6.42 -18.70 -21.54
N ALA A 183 -5.39 -17.92 -21.89
CA ALA A 183 -4.20 -18.43 -22.56
C ALA A 183 -3.47 -19.51 -21.74
N GLY A 184 -3.37 -19.31 -20.43
CA GLY A 184 -2.77 -20.27 -19.50
C GLY A 184 -3.56 -21.57 -19.35
N VAL A 185 -4.89 -21.51 -19.38
CA VAL A 185 -5.76 -22.69 -19.34
C VAL A 185 -5.72 -23.45 -20.66
N LEU A 186 -5.71 -22.74 -21.80
CA LEU A 186 -5.62 -23.34 -23.13
C LEU A 186 -4.27 -24.04 -23.34
N THR A 187 -3.19 -23.52 -22.74
CA THR A 187 -1.84 -24.10 -22.81
C THR A 187 -1.71 -25.33 -21.89
N PRO A 188 -1.48 -26.55 -22.41
CA PRO A 188 -1.50 -27.78 -21.60
C PRO A 188 -0.42 -27.84 -20.52
N ARG A 189 0.77 -27.31 -20.79
CA ARG A 189 1.92 -27.32 -19.86
C ARG A 189 1.67 -26.51 -18.60
N THR A 190 0.80 -25.49 -18.66
CA THR A 190 0.50 -24.59 -17.54
C THR A 190 -0.73 -25.01 -16.73
N ARG A 191 -1.59 -25.90 -17.26
CA ARG A 191 -2.80 -26.38 -16.56
C ARG A 191 -2.55 -26.90 -15.14
N PRO A 192 -1.48 -27.66 -14.85
CA PRO A 192 -1.22 -28.15 -13.49
C PRO A 192 -1.02 -27.03 -12.45
N LEU A 193 -0.67 -25.81 -12.87
CA LEU A 193 -0.52 -24.66 -11.98
C LEU A 193 -1.87 -24.14 -11.46
N PHE A 194 -2.96 -24.34 -12.22
CA PHE A 194 -4.31 -23.90 -11.88
C PHE A 194 -5.09 -24.90 -11.00
N LEU A 195 -4.54 -26.09 -10.74
CA LEU A 195 -5.24 -27.15 -10.01
C LEU A 195 -5.04 -27.01 -8.49
N ASP A 196 -5.81 -26.12 -7.86
CA ASP A 196 -5.94 -26.02 -6.39
C ASP A 196 -7.07 -26.93 -5.90
N GLU A 197 -6.75 -27.94 -5.08
CA GLU A 197 -7.73 -28.92 -4.60
C GLU A 197 -8.79 -28.29 -3.67
N ARG A 198 -8.48 -27.20 -2.95
CA ARG A 198 -9.47 -26.50 -2.10
C ARG A 198 -10.59 -25.92 -2.96
N ALA A 199 -10.21 -25.23 -4.04
CA ALA A 199 -11.14 -24.63 -4.99
C ALA A 199 -11.94 -25.67 -5.77
N LEU A 200 -11.29 -26.78 -6.14
CA LEU A 200 -11.90 -27.82 -6.97
C LEU A 200 -12.90 -28.71 -6.22
N ARG A 201 -12.72 -28.90 -4.91
CA ARG A 201 -13.65 -29.68 -4.06
C ARG A 201 -14.94 -28.94 -3.73
N LEU A 202 -15.03 -27.63 -4.00
CA LEU A 202 -16.26 -26.87 -3.77
C LEU A 202 -17.40 -27.38 -4.65
N SER A 203 -18.63 -27.27 -4.17
CA SER A 203 -19.82 -27.41 -5.02
C SER A 203 -19.94 -26.20 -5.97
N ARG A 204 -20.94 -26.20 -6.87
CA ARG A 204 -21.21 -25.03 -7.73
C ARG A 204 -21.71 -23.84 -6.91
N ALA A 205 -22.65 -24.07 -6.00
CA ALA A 205 -23.19 -23.05 -5.11
C ALA A 205 -22.10 -22.45 -4.20
N ARG A 206 -21.25 -23.31 -3.61
CA ARG A 206 -20.12 -22.84 -2.80
C ARG A 206 -19.10 -22.05 -3.61
N LEU A 207 -18.82 -22.46 -4.85
CA LEU A 207 -17.96 -21.65 -5.71
C LEU A 207 -18.54 -20.25 -5.96
N LEU A 208 -19.85 -20.15 -6.22
CA LEU A 208 -20.50 -18.85 -6.43
C LEU A 208 -20.43 -18.00 -5.16
N GLU A 209 -20.66 -18.59 -3.99
CA GLU A 209 -20.47 -17.91 -2.71
C GLU A 209 -19.02 -17.43 -2.52
N GLU A 210 -18.01 -18.26 -2.86
CA GLU A 210 -16.62 -17.84 -2.78
C GLU A 210 -16.36 -16.63 -3.69
N VAL A 211 -16.77 -16.70 -4.95
CA VAL A 211 -16.51 -15.67 -5.95
C VAL A 211 -17.29 -14.37 -5.71
N LEU A 212 -18.53 -14.47 -5.22
CA LEU A 212 -19.44 -13.31 -5.09
C LEU A 212 -19.46 -12.70 -3.69
N VAL A 213 -19.06 -13.45 -2.66
CA VAL A 213 -19.14 -13.00 -1.26
C VAL A 213 -17.80 -13.12 -0.56
N GLN A 214 -17.19 -14.31 -0.55
CA GLN A 214 -15.95 -14.54 0.20
C GLN A 214 -14.79 -13.70 -0.34
N VAL A 215 -14.56 -13.73 -1.65
CA VAL A 215 -13.45 -13.00 -2.27
C VAL A 215 -13.68 -11.48 -2.18
N PRO A 216 -14.84 -10.93 -2.57
CA PRO A 216 -15.05 -9.48 -2.50
C PRO A 216 -14.96 -8.92 -1.07
N LEU A 217 -15.62 -9.58 -0.11
CA LEU A 217 -15.75 -9.04 1.25
C LEU A 217 -14.69 -9.60 2.21
N GLY A 218 -14.45 -10.92 2.16
CA GLY A 218 -13.51 -11.62 3.01
C GLY A 218 -12.04 -11.37 2.67
N THR A 219 -11.75 -11.02 1.41
CA THR A 219 -10.37 -10.79 0.93
C THR A 219 -10.19 -9.34 0.45
N VAL A 220 -10.80 -8.98 -0.68
CA VAL A 220 -10.49 -7.73 -1.40
C VAL A 220 -10.80 -6.49 -0.56
N LEU A 221 -11.99 -6.42 0.05
CA LEU A 221 -12.41 -5.27 0.84
C LEU A 221 -11.40 -4.95 1.94
N LEU A 222 -11.08 -5.92 2.79
CA LEU A 222 -10.13 -5.70 3.89
C LEU A 222 -8.74 -5.37 3.36
N GLU A 223 -8.24 -6.14 2.40
CA GLU A 223 -6.85 -5.98 1.94
C GLU A 223 -6.62 -4.64 1.24
N GLU A 224 -7.55 -4.19 0.40
CA GLU A 224 -7.40 -2.91 -0.28
C GLU A 224 -7.59 -1.74 0.69
N VAL A 225 -8.61 -1.79 1.54
CA VAL A 225 -8.85 -0.74 2.56
C VAL A 225 -7.66 -0.63 3.51
N ALA A 226 -7.08 -1.75 3.95
CA ALA A 226 -5.97 -1.74 4.88
C ALA A 226 -4.66 -1.31 4.21
N PHE A 227 -4.22 -2.04 3.19
CA PHE A 227 -2.86 -1.93 2.66
C PHE A 227 -2.70 -0.85 1.58
N ARG A 228 -3.79 -0.44 0.90
CA ARG A 228 -3.76 0.63 -0.11
C ARG A 228 -4.47 1.90 0.36
N GLY A 229 -5.35 1.79 1.35
CA GLY A 229 -6.04 2.92 1.97
C GLY A 229 -5.40 3.41 3.27
N VAL A 230 -5.77 2.78 4.38
CA VAL A 230 -5.55 3.28 5.75
C VAL A 230 -4.08 3.30 6.16
N LEU A 231 -3.37 2.17 6.06
CA LEU A 231 -1.97 2.07 6.48
C LEU A 231 -1.05 3.03 5.72
N PRO A 232 -1.03 3.05 4.37
CA PRO A 232 -0.16 3.98 3.66
C PRO A 232 -0.54 5.44 3.91
N ALA A 233 -1.83 5.77 4.06
CA ALA A 233 -2.25 7.13 4.42
C ALA A 233 -1.68 7.57 5.78
N ALA A 234 -1.75 6.70 6.79
CA ALA A 234 -1.23 6.99 8.13
C ALA A 234 0.31 7.04 8.16
N LEU A 235 0.98 6.12 7.45
CA LEU A 235 2.43 6.11 7.33
C LEU A 235 2.96 7.33 6.57
N ARG A 236 2.23 7.81 5.55
CA ARG A 236 2.65 8.96 4.75
C ARG A 236 2.75 10.24 5.58
N ARG A 237 1.81 10.46 6.51
CA ARG A 237 1.83 11.61 7.44
C ARG A 237 3.01 11.59 8.42
N SER A 238 3.55 10.41 8.72
CA SER A 238 4.54 10.23 9.78
C SER A 238 5.97 10.00 9.24
N HIS A 239 6.12 9.33 8.10
CA HIS A 239 7.40 8.85 7.57
C HIS A 239 7.63 9.21 6.09
N GLY A 240 6.71 9.95 5.45
CA GLY A 240 6.82 10.37 4.06
C GLY A 240 6.40 9.30 3.04
N PRO A 241 6.47 9.64 1.73
CA PRO A 241 5.88 8.83 0.66
C PRO A 241 6.61 7.49 0.45
N VAL A 242 7.95 7.46 0.48
CA VAL A 242 8.71 6.23 0.23
C VAL A 242 8.48 5.21 1.33
N ALA A 243 8.62 5.61 2.59
CA ALA A 243 8.39 4.72 3.74
C ALA A 243 6.93 4.25 3.83
N SER A 244 5.97 5.06 3.39
CA SER A 244 4.56 4.66 3.30
C SER A 244 4.36 3.48 2.34
N VAL A 245 4.90 3.57 1.13
CA VAL A 245 4.81 2.48 0.14
C VAL A 245 5.56 1.25 0.62
N ALA A 246 6.80 1.42 1.07
CA ALA A 246 7.63 0.32 1.53
C ALA A 246 7.02 -0.40 2.74
N GLY A 247 6.57 0.34 3.75
CA GLY A 247 5.98 -0.21 4.96
C GLY A 247 4.65 -0.93 4.72
N ALA A 248 3.74 -0.33 3.95
CA ALA A 248 2.46 -0.97 3.61
C ALA A 248 2.66 -2.22 2.74
N SER A 249 3.60 -2.17 1.79
CA SER A 249 3.92 -3.32 0.91
C SER A 249 4.60 -4.45 1.67
N ALA A 250 5.49 -4.14 2.63
CA ALA A 250 6.11 -5.14 3.49
C ALA A 250 5.07 -5.83 4.39
N LEU A 251 4.15 -5.06 5.00
CA LEU A 251 3.05 -5.61 5.79
C LEU A 251 2.11 -6.47 4.93
N PHE A 252 1.85 -6.07 3.68
CA PHE A 252 1.07 -6.86 2.73
C PHE A 252 1.79 -8.17 2.35
N GLY A 253 3.12 -8.15 2.20
CA GLY A 253 3.90 -9.37 2.03
C GLY A 253 3.76 -10.31 3.23
N LEU A 254 3.92 -9.79 4.45
CA LEU A 254 3.79 -10.57 5.68
C LEU A 254 2.38 -11.14 5.90
N TRP A 255 1.34 -10.40 5.51
CA TRP A 255 -0.06 -10.85 5.51
C TRP A 255 -0.26 -12.18 4.77
N HIS A 256 0.58 -12.47 3.77
CA HIS A 256 0.50 -13.66 2.92
C HIS A 256 1.18 -14.90 3.48
N VAL A 257 1.77 -14.88 4.68
CA VAL A 257 2.42 -16.07 5.26
C VAL A 257 1.43 -17.22 5.45
N LEU A 258 0.30 -17.01 6.16
CA LEU A 258 -0.69 -18.07 6.39
C LEU A 258 -1.36 -18.55 5.08
N PRO A 259 -1.80 -17.64 4.18
CA PRO A 259 -2.29 -18.05 2.86
C PRO A 259 -1.29 -18.89 2.05
N SER A 260 0.00 -18.54 2.10
CA SER A 260 1.05 -19.26 1.35
C SER A 260 1.26 -20.69 1.86
N LEU A 261 1.20 -20.88 3.18
CA LEU A 261 1.25 -22.22 3.80
C LEU A 261 0.06 -23.07 3.36
N ASP A 262 -1.14 -22.49 3.38
CA ASP A 262 -2.36 -23.18 2.96
C ASP A 262 -2.38 -23.47 1.45
N MET A 263 -1.81 -22.60 0.62
CA MET A 263 -1.66 -22.84 -0.82
C MET A 263 -0.65 -23.96 -1.11
N ALA A 264 0.49 -23.98 -0.41
CA ALA A 264 1.52 -25.01 -0.56
C ALA A 264 1.00 -26.41 -0.25
N SER A 265 0.13 -26.54 0.75
CA SER A 265 -0.51 -27.81 1.11
C SER A 265 -1.65 -28.21 0.16
N ALA A 266 -2.27 -27.26 -0.54
CA ALA A 266 -3.43 -27.49 -1.39
C ALA A 266 -3.14 -27.71 -2.88
N ASN A 267 -2.00 -27.25 -3.37
CA ASN A 267 -1.60 -27.39 -4.77
C ASN A 267 -0.46 -28.42 -4.88
N PRO A 268 -0.69 -29.60 -5.50
CA PRO A 268 0.33 -30.64 -5.59
C PRO A 268 1.62 -30.19 -6.27
N SER A 269 1.53 -29.30 -7.27
CA SER A 269 2.71 -28.78 -7.97
C SER A 269 3.57 -27.90 -7.07
N LEU A 270 2.94 -27.10 -6.22
CA LEU A 270 3.65 -26.28 -5.22
C LEU A 270 4.09 -27.12 -4.02
N GLY A 271 3.33 -28.15 -3.64
CA GLY A 271 3.69 -29.10 -2.59
C GLY A 271 5.01 -29.82 -2.88
N ARG A 272 5.25 -30.25 -4.13
CA ARG A 272 6.54 -30.84 -4.54
C ARG A 272 7.72 -29.87 -4.45
N LEU A 273 7.49 -28.60 -4.81
CA LEU A 273 8.50 -27.54 -4.64
C LEU A 273 8.78 -27.27 -3.16
N ALA A 274 7.76 -27.34 -2.30
CA ALA A 274 7.86 -27.14 -0.87
C ALA A 274 8.52 -28.32 -0.14
N SER A 275 8.26 -29.56 -0.57
CA SER A 275 8.91 -30.76 -0.01
C SER A 275 10.37 -30.89 -0.44
N GLY A 276 10.77 -30.22 -1.53
CA GLY A 276 12.14 -30.25 -2.02
C GLY A 276 12.48 -31.54 -2.78
N GLU A 277 11.47 -32.22 -3.33
CA GLU A 277 11.66 -33.39 -4.21
C GLU A 277 12.71 -33.06 -5.29
N GLY A 278 13.85 -33.77 -5.24
CA GLY A 278 14.98 -33.59 -6.17
C GLY A 278 16.17 -32.77 -5.66
N ARG A 279 16.16 -32.22 -4.43
CA ARG A 279 17.34 -31.60 -3.79
C ARG A 279 17.59 -32.25 -2.44
N SER A 280 18.84 -32.65 -2.17
CA SER A 280 19.35 -33.23 -0.91
C SER A 280 19.33 -32.24 0.28
N GLY A 281 18.27 -31.45 0.40
CA GLY A 281 18.13 -30.39 1.39
C GLY A 281 17.44 -30.85 2.67
N ARG A 282 17.69 -30.12 3.76
CA ARG A 282 17.07 -30.31 5.08
C ARG A 282 15.54 -30.32 4.97
N PRO A 283 14.83 -31.22 5.70
CA PRO A 283 13.38 -31.20 5.79
C PRO A 283 12.87 -29.80 6.15
N GLY A 284 11.87 -29.30 5.42
CA GLY A 284 11.24 -27.98 5.64
C GLY A 284 11.89 -26.78 4.94
N ALA A 285 13.12 -26.91 4.41
CA ALA A 285 13.79 -25.79 3.74
C ALA A 285 13.07 -25.34 2.44
N GLY A 286 12.38 -26.26 1.74
CA GLY A 286 11.59 -25.93 0.55
C GLY A 286 10.35 -25.11 0.89
N ALA A 287 9.62 -25.47 1.95
CA ALA A 287 8.46 -24.74 2.41
C ALA A 287 8.82 -23.31 2.84
N VAL A 288 9.93 -23.13 3.58
CA VAL A 288 10.43 -21.80 3.96
C VAL A 288 10.75 -20.96 2.72
N ARG A 289 11.44 -21.53 1.72
CA ARG A 289 11.75 -20.80 0.48
C ARG A 289 10.50 -20.41 -0.31
N LEU A 290 9.51 -21.30 -0.38
CA LEU A 290 8.25 -21.02 -1.07
C LEU A 290 7.47 -19.89 -0.37
N VAL A 291 7.37 -19.94 0.97
CA VAL A 291 6.70 -18.90 1.75
C VAL A 291 7.46 -17.58 1.64
N ALA A 292 8.79 -17.58 1.80
CA ALA A 292 9.61 -16.37 1.63
C ALA A 292 9.48 -15.78 0.22
N GLY A 293 9.49 -16.63 -0.81
CA GLY A 293 9.26 -16.21 -2.20
C GLY A 293 7.87 -15.61 -2.40
N SER A 294 6.84 -16.18 -1.78
CA SER A 294 5.47 -15.68 -1.83
C SER A 294 5.32 -14.33 -1.12
N VAL A 295 5.93 -14.17 0.06
CA VAL A 295 5.99 -12.91 0.82
C VAL A 295 6.70 -11.83 0.01
N ALA A 296 7.84 -12.15 -0.61
CA ALA A 296 8.58 -11.21 -1.46
C ALA A 296 7.77 -10.82 -2.71
N ALA A 297 7.20 -11.80 -3.41
CA ALA A 297 6.40 -11.56 -4.62
C ALA A 297 5.16 -10.72 -4.32
N THR A 298 4.44 -11.03 -3.24
CA THR A 298 3.26 -10.25 -2.82
C THR A 298 3.65 -8.86 -2.31
N GLY A 299 4.79 -8.71 -1.62
CA GLY A 299 5.33 -7.39 -1.28
C GLY A 299 5.63 -6.53 -2.52
N LEU A 300 6.27 -7.09 -3.55
CA LEU A 300 6.51 -6.41 -4.83
C LEU A 300 5.19 -6.06 -5.54
N ALA A 301 4.22 -6.98 -5.52
CA ALA A 301 2.87 -6.71 -6.03
C ALA A 301 2.19 -5.56 -5.24
N GLY A 302 2.45 -5.46 -3.94
CA GLY A 302 2.03 -4.33 -3.09
C GLY A 302 2.49 -2.98 -3.64
N VAL A 303 3.75 -2.87 -4.08
CA VAL A 303 4.30 -1.66 -4.70
C VAL A 303 3.58 -1.34 -6.01
N ALA A 304 3.38 -2.34 -6.88
CA ALA A 304 2.67 -2.16 -8.14
C ALA A 304 1.20 -1.72 -7.93
N PHE A 305 0.52 -2.31 -6.95
CA PHE A 305 -0.85 -1.95 -6.60
C PHE A 305 -0.94 -0.55 -5.98
N HIS A 306 0.10 -0.12 -5.25
CA HIS A 306 0.16 1.25 -4.75
C HIS A 306 0.27 2.26 -5.91
N GLU A 307 1.08 1.97 -6.92
CA GLU A 307 1.17 2.80 -8.12
C GLU A 307 -0.16 2.82 -8.89
N LEU A 308 -0.86 1.68 -8.96
CA LEU A 308 -2.20 1.61 -9.54
C LEU A 308 -3.21 2.47 -8.76
N ARG A 309 -3.18 2.39 -7.43
CA ARG A 309 -3.98 3.25 -6.52
C ARG A 309 -3.68 4.74 -6.77
N ARG A 310 -2.42 5.11 -7.01
CA ARG A 310 -2.03 6.50 -7.31
C ARG A 310 -2.63 6.99 -8.63
N ARG A 311 -2.83 6.10 -9.61
CA ARG A 311 -3.34 6.44 -10.96
C ARG A 311 -4.86 6.44 -11.07
N GLY A 312 -5.57 5.63 -10.27
CA GLY A 312 -7.01 5.40 -10.43
C GLY A 312 -7.79 5.27 -9.13
N GLY A 313 -7.26 5.75 -8.01
CA GLY A 313 -7.89 5.57 -6.70
C GLY A 313 -7.94 4.12 -6.27
N LEU A 314 -8.64 3.83 -5.17
CA LEU A 314 -8.72 2.51 -4.55
C LEU A 314 -9.50 1.49 -5.38
N LEU A 315 -10.37 1.95 -6.28
CA LEU A 315 -11.18 1.06 -7.12
C LEU A 315 -10.34 0.32 -8.17
N ALA A 316 -9.33 0.98 -8.75
CA ALA A 316 -8.45 0.35 -9.75
C ALA A 316 -7.74 -0.93 -9.23
N PRO A 317 -6.99 -0.90 -8.12
CA PRO A 317 -6.40 -2.11 -7.56
C PRO A 317 -7.46 -3.09 -7.05
N SER A 318 -8.59 -2.62 -6.49
CA SER A 318 -9.68 -3.51 -6.06
C SER A 318 -10.23 -4.38 -7.17
N LEU A 319 -10.44 -3.81 -8.37
CA LEU A 319 -10.93 -4.56 -9.53
C LEU A 319 -9.90 -5.54 -10.08
N LEU A 320 -8.62 -5.14 -10.16
CA LEU A 320 -7.54 -6.05 -10.54
C LEU A 320 -7.43 -7.21 -9.53
N HIS A 321 -7.50 -6.89 -8.24
CA HIS A 321 -7.41 -7.85 -7.16
C HIS A 321 -8.56 -8.86 -7.22
N LEU A 322 -9.78 -8.35 -7.36
CA LEU A 322 -11.00 -9.13 -7.49
C LEU A 322 -10.92 -10.05 -8.71
N ALA A 323 -10.52 -9.52 -9.86
CA ALA A 323 -10.37 -10.30 -11.10
C ALA A 323 -9.36 -11.44 -10.94
N THR A 324 -8.18 -11.15 -10.38
CA THR A 324 -7.12 -12.16 -10.16
C THR A 324 -7.62 -13.31 -9.28
N ASN A 325 -8.30 -13.02 -8.17
CA ASN A 325 -8.81 -14.07 -7.29
C ASN A 325 -9.99 -14.82 -7.89
N THR A 326 -11.03 -14.09 -8.32
CA THR A 326 -12.27 -14.67 -8.83
C THR A 326 -12.04 -15.52 -10.08
N LEU A 327 -11.32 -14.97 -11.06
CA LEU A 327 -11.06 -15.67 -12.31
C LEU A 327 -10.12 -16.86 -12.08
N GLY A 328 -9.32 -16.86 -11.00
CA GLY A 328 -8.48 -17.99 -10.63
C GLY A 328 -9.30 -19.25 -10.34
N TYR A 329 -10.39 -19.12 -9.59
CA TYR A 329 -11.32 -20.23 -9.35
C TYR A 329 -11.96 -20.76 -10.63
N VAL A 330 -12.38 -19.85 -11.51
CA VAL A 330 -12.99 -20.19 -12.80
C VAL A 330 -11.98 -20.91 -13.70
N ALA A 331 -10.75 -20.38 -13.78
CA ALA A 331 -9.65 -20.95 -14.54
C ALA A 331 -9.29 -22.36 -14.06
N GLY A 332 -9.25 -22.59 -12.74
CA GLY A 332 -9.02 -23.92 -12.17
C GLY A 332 -10.07 -24.94 -12.59
N ARG A 333 -11.36 -24.57 -12.56
CA ARG A 333 -12.47 -25.41 -13.04
C ARG A 333 -12.35 -25.71 -14.54
N ALA A 334 -12.02 -24.70 -15.34
CA ALA A 334 -11.84 -24.86 -16.79
C ALA A 334 -10.65 -25.78 -17.12
N ALA A 335 -9.50 -25.57 -16.46
CA ALA A 335 -8.31 -26.41 -16.61
C ALA A 335 -8.60 -27.88 -16.28
N ARG A 336 -9.34 -28.17 -15.20
CA ARG A 336 -9.73 -29.53 -14.83
C ARG A 336 -10.62 -30.19 -15.89
N ARG A 337 -11.59 -29.46 -16.44
CA ARG A 337 -12.49 -29.96 -17.49
C ARG A 337 -11.73 -30.29 -18.78
N LEU A 338 -10.90 -29.36 -19.26
CA LEU A 338 -10.10 -29.54 -20.48
C LEU A 338 -9.01 -30.62 -20.33
N GLY A 339 -8.50 -30.83 -19.11
CA GLY A 339 -7.58 -31.93 -18.81
C GLY A 339 -8.24 -33.30 -18.89
N ARG A 340 -9.51 -33.43 -18.46
CA ARG A 340 -10.29 -34.68 -18.56
C ARG A 340 -10.70 -35.00 -19.99
N ALA A 341 -11.16 -34.00 -20.76
CA ALA A 341 -11.57 -34.18 -22.16
C ALA A 341 -10.43 -34.69 -23.07
N ARG A 342 -9.16 -34.42 -22.70
CA ARG A 342 -7.97 -34.94 -23.41
C ARG A 342 -7.55 -36.36 -23.00
N ARG A 343 -8.22 -36.97 -22.01
CA ARG A 343 -8.08 -38.39 -21.69
C ARG A 343 -9.33 -39.19 -22.14
N PRO A 344 -9.67 -39.28 -23.44
CA PRO A 344 -10.58 -40.31 -23.89
C PRO A 344 -9.81 -41.65 -23.92
N GLY A 345 -10.25 -42.65 -23.16
CA GLY A 345 -9.75 -44.04 -23.29
C GLY A 345 -8.91 -44.63 -22.15
N GLY A 346 -8.95 -44.08 -20.93
CA GLY A 346 -8.41 -44.82 -19.77
C GLY A 346 -9.34 -45.98 -19.40
N GLN A 347 -9.05 -47.18 -19.90
CA GLN A 347 -9.65 -48.44 -19.44
C GLN A 347 -9.70 -48.46 -17.89
N PRO A 348 -10.77 -48.98 -17.25
CA PRO A 348 -10.71 -49.30 -15.84
C PRO A 348 -9.57 -50.28 -15.66
N VAL A 349 -8.60 -49.98 -14.80
CA VAL A 349 -7.67 -51.02 -14.34
C VAL A 349 -8.51 -51.96 -13.50
N GLU A 350 -9.03 -53.03 -14.10
CA GLU A 350 -9.41 -54.24 -13.39
C GLU A 350 -8.14 -54.72 -12.70
N THR A 351 -7.99 -54.36 -11.42
CA THR A 351 -7.09 -55.07 -10.52
C THR A 351 -7.66 -56.46 -10.34
N THR A 352 -7.35 -57.35 -11.29
CA THR A 352 -7.47 -58.79 -11.12
C THR A 352 -6.47 -59.19 -10.05
N TRP A 353 -6.91 -59.11 -8.81
CA TRP A 353 -6.25 -59.76 -7.69
C TRP A 353 -6.43 -61.26 -7.89
N LYS A 354 -5.36 -61.96 -8.27
CA LYS A 354 -5.26 -63.42 -8.12
C LYS A 354 -4.59 -63.70 -6.77
N PRO A 355 -5.26 -64.41 -5.84
CA PRO A 355 -4.56 -64.95 -4.69
C PRO A 355 -3.61 -66.05 -5.15
N SER A 356 -2.35 -65.95 -4.75
CA SER A 356 -1.40 -67.06 -4.80
C SER A 356 -1.91 -68.19 -3.89
N ALA A 357 -1.94 -69.41 -4.43
CA ALA A 357 -2.27 -70.64 -3.72
C ALA A 357 -1.22 -71.02 -2.67
#